data_AF-A0A3M8V9S7-F1
#
_entry.id   AF-A0A3M8V9S7-F1
#
_cell.length_a   1.000
_cell.length_b   1.000
_cell.length_c   1.000
_cell.angle_alpha   90.00
_cell.angle_beta   90.00
_cell.angle_gamma   90.00
#
_symmetry.space_group_name_H-M   'P 1'
#
loop_
_entity.id
_entity.type
_entity.pdbx_description
1 polymer ?
#
loop_
_entity_poly.entity_id
_entity_poly.type
_entity_poly.pdbx_seq_one_letter_code
_entity_poly.pdbx_strand_id
1 'polypeptide(L)'
;MNQLTYPRPAAAIAARARMALGAYRAVPGHEAAHELERWLQDMWYYGYFALHNDSDTARWTVISQELIDAQQLLKIKTTEPAAIALAAHAAISRFEHATGTTPGAGWEALYTRAEAERAAYAAFDSLHPHLPLDHRSDREFVAQAFLAFLDNPDSPYPYTSHNPDEDEEEDDQGPTC
;
A
#
# COMPACT_ATOMS: atom_id res chain seq x y z
N MET A 1 -14.81 -35.17 -2.35
CA MET A 1 -13.93 -34.60 -3.39
C MET A 1 -13.03 -33.58 -2.71
N ASN A 2 -11.71 -33.77 -2.74
CA ASN A 2 -10.78 -32.77 -2.17
C ASN A 2 -10.71 -31.59 -3.14
N GLN A 3 -11.21 -30.44 -2.70
CA GLN A 3 -11.12 -29.20 -3.46
C GLN A 3 -9.66 -28.74 -3.39
N LEU A 4 -9.00 -28.62 -4.55
CA LEU A 4 -7.66 -28.07 -4.61
C LEU A 4 -7.72 -26.62 -4.13
N THR A 5 -6.81 -26.25 -3.23
CA THR A 5 -6.69 -24.88 -2.72
C THR A 5 -5.30 -24.34 -3.02
N TYR A 6 -5.23 -23.09 -3.43
CA TYR A 6 -3.95 -22.40 -3.58
C TYR A 6 -3.23 -22.32 -2.22
N PRO A 7 -1.88 -22.44 -2.14
CA PRO A 7 -1.16 -22.53 -0.87
C PRO A 7 -1.33 -21.32 0.08
N ARG A 8 -1.60 -20.14 -0.47
CA ARG A 8 -1.84 -18.89 0.28
C ARG A 8 -3.28 -18.40 0.09
N PRO A 9 -4.00 -18.00 1.16
CA PRO A 9 -5.32 -17.41 1.01
C PRO A 9 -5.27 -16.10 0.22
N ALA A 10 -6.27 -15.85 -0.64
CA ALA A 10 -6.39 -14.60 -1.40
C ALA A 10 -6.28 -13.34 -0.52
N ALA A 11 -6.90 -13.36 0.66
CA ALA A 11 -6.87 -12.24 1.61
C ALA A 11 -5.44 -11.91 2.08
N ALA A 12 -4.61 -12.94 2.31
CA ALA A 12 -3.23 -12.75 2.73
C ALA A 12 -2.37 -12.18 1.59
N ILE A 13 -2.60 -12.63 0.36
CA ILE A 13 -1.91 -12.12 -0.84
C ILE A 13 -2.30 -10.65 -1.06
N ALA A 14 -3.60 -10.33 -1.01
CA ALA A 14 -4.12 -8.97 -1.16
C ALA A 14 -3.56 -8.01 -0.10
N ALA A 15 -3.61 -8.38 1.18
CA ALA A 15 -3.06 -7.56 2.25
C ALA A 15 -1.56 -7.28 2.07
N ARG A 16 -0.78 -8.28 1.65
CA ARG A 16 0.66 -8.13 1.41
C ARG A 16 0.95 -7.24 0.19
N ALA A 17 0.19 -7.39 -0.89
CA ALA A 17 0.31 -6.52 -2.06
C ALA A 17 -0.06 -5.06 -1.73
N ARG A 18 -1.09 -4.83 -0.90
CA ARG A 18 -1.46 -3.49 -0.42
C ARG A 18 -0.35 -2.84 0.41
N MET A 19 0.26 -3.60 1.33
CA MET A 19 1.42 -3.10 2.10
C MET A 19 2.62 -2.79 1.19
N ALA A 20 2.94 -3.66 0.24
CA ALA A 20 4.03 -3.44 -0.70
C ALA A 20 3.76 -2.24 -1.63
N LEU A 21 2.51 -2.04 -2.06
CA LEU A 21 2.10 -0.86 -2.80
C LEU A 21 2.25 0.41 -1.95
N GLY A 22 1.86 0.36 -0.67
CA GLY A 22 2.08 1.46 0.27
C GLY A 22 3.56 1.82 0.42
N ALA A 23 4.43 0.81 0.58
CA ALA A 23 5.87 0.99 0.67
C ALA A 23 6.47 1.58 -0.63
N TYR A 24 6.05 1.06 -1.79
CA TYR A 24 6.49 1.55 -3.10
C TYR A 24 6.07 3.00 -3.35
N ARG A 25 4.85 3.38 -2.93
CA ARG A 25 4.37 4.77 -3.00
C ARG A 25 5.12 5.69 -2.06
N ALA A 26 5.49 5.23 -0.86
CA ALA A 26 6.25 6.05 0.08
C ALA A 26 7.69 6.29 -0.39
N VAL A 27 8.37 5.22 -0.84
CA VAL A 27 9.76 5.26 -1.30
C VAL A 27 9.90 4.38 -2.53
N PRO A 28 9.82 4.93 -3.76
CA PRO A 28 9.93 4.18 -5.00
C PRO A 28 11.40 3.77 -5.26
N GLY A 29 11.87 2.80 -4.49
CA GLY A 29 13.21 2.22 -4.59
C GLY A 29 13.19 0.82 -5.19
N HIS A 30 14.38 0.30 -5.50
CA HIS A 30 14.54 -1.04 -6.08
C HIS A 30 13.91 -2.14 -5.21
N GLU A 31 14.12 -2.08 -3.88
CA GLU A 31 13.58 -3.07 -2.94
C GLU A 31 12.06 -3.01 -2.84
N ALA A 32 11.48 -1.81 -2.78
CA ALA A 32 10.03 -1.65 -2.74
C ALA A 32 9.36 -2.08 -4.06
N ALA A 33 10.02 -1.80 -5.20
CA ALA A 33 9.58 -2.27 -6.51
C ALA A 33 9.62 -3.80 -6.59
N HIS A 34 10.67 -4.42 -6.07
CA HIS A 34 10.84 -5.87 -6.05
C HIS A 34 9.79 -6.56 -5.16
N GLU A 35 9.52 -6.02 -3.97
CA GLU A 35 8.45 -6.54 -3.11
C GLU A 35 7.07 -6.37 -3.75
N LEU A 36 6.77 -5.23 -4.36
CA LEU A 36 5.50 -5.04 -5.08
C LEU A 36 5.37 -6.03 -6.25
N GLU A 37 6.42 -6.19 -7.07
CA GLU A 37 6.45 -7.18 -8.16
C GLU A 37 6.16 -8.60 -7.64
N ARG A 38 6.82 -9.00 -6.54
CA ARG A 38 6.66 -10.31 -5.93
C ARG A 38 5.22 -10.61 -5.57
N TRP A 39 4.50 -9.64 -5.00
CA TRP A 39 3.10 -9.83 -4.58
C TRP A 39 2.13 -9.77 -5.75
N LEU A 40 2.39 -8.94 -6.77
CA LEU A 40 1.64 -8.98 -8.04
C LEU A 40 1.83 -10.32 -8.75
N GLN A 41 3.03 -10.91 -8.68
CA GLN A 41 3.32 -12.23 -9.23
C GLN A 41 2.59 -13.35 -8.47
N ASP A 42 2.47 -13.25 -7.16
CA ASP A 42 1.70 -14.20 -6.34
C ASP A 42 0.20 -14.14 -6.66
N MET A 43 -0.35 -12.93 -6.88
CA MET A 43 -1.72 -12.75 -7.39
C MET A 43 -1.89 -13.37 -8.78
N TRP A 44 -0.89 -13.25 -9.65
CA TRP A 44 -0.93 -13.86 -10.98
C TRP A 44 -0.95 -15.39 -10.88
N TYR A 45 -0.12 -15.99 -10.03
CA TYR A 45 -0.16 -17.43 -9.80
C TYR A 45 -1.50 -17.90 -9.21
N TYR A 46 -2.10 -17.11 -8.33
CA TYR A 46 -3.45 -17.37 -7.83
C TYR A 46 -4.47 -17.32 -8.98
N GLY A 47 -4.43 -16.29 -9.84
CA GLY A 47 -5.30 -16.17 -11.01
C GLY A 47 -5.12 -17.32 -11.98
N TYR A 48 -3.89 -17.75 -12.22
CA TYR A 48 -3.57 -18.95 -13.00
C TYR A 48 -4.15 -20.22 -12.39
N PHE A 49 -4.03 -20.39 -11.07
CA PHE A 49 -4.65 -21.51 -10.37
C PHE A 49 -6.19 -21.47 -10.50
N ALA A 50 -6.80 -20.29 -10.36
CA ALA A 50 -8.24 -20.11 -10.49
C ALA A 50 -8.73 -20.39 -11.93
N LEU A 51 -7.98 -20.00 -12.96
CA LEU A 51 -8.30 -20.35 -14.37
C LEU A 51 -8.49 -21.84 -14.61
N HIS A 52 -7.77 -22.69 -13.86
CA HIS A 52 -7.80 -24.15 -14.04
C HIS A 52 -8.81 -24.85 -13.11
N ASN A 53 -9.35 -24.15 -12.11
CA ASN A 53 -10.20 -24.74 -11.07
C ASN A 53 -11.56 -24.04 -10.90
N ASP A 54 -11.77 -22.87 -11.51
CA ASP A 54 -12.97 -22.05 -11.43
C ASP A 54 -13.70 -22.00 -12.79
N SER A 55 -14.99 -21.68 -12.75
CA SER A 55 -15.87 -21.60 -13.92
C SER A 55 -15.81 -20.26 -14.66
N ASP A 56 -15.27 -19.20 -14.02
CA ASP A 56 -15.19 -17.85 -14.60
C ASP A 56 -13.80 -17.56 -15.21
N THR A 57 -13.49 -18.28 -16.28
CA THR A 57 -12.19 -18.19 -16.97
C THR A 57 -11.96 -16.84 -17.65
N ALA A 58 -13.02 -16.19 -18.13
CA ALA A 58 -12.93 -14.89 -18.77
C ALA A 58 -12.44 -13.81 -17.80
N ARG A 59 -13.02 -13.74 -16.59
CA ARG A 59 -12.62 -12.81 -15.55
C ARG A 59 -11.15 -12.96 -15.16
N TRP A 60 -10.72 -14.19 -14.91
CA TRP A 60 -9.34 -14.45 -14.48
C TRP A 60 -8.30 -14.19 -15.56
N THR A 61 -8.66 -14.29 -16.84
CA THR A 61 -7.78 -13.93 -17.96
C THR A 61 -7.48 -12.42 -17.96
N VAL A 62 -8.52 -11.59 -17.82
CA VAL A 62 -8.38 -10.13 -17.79
C VAL A 62 -7.54 -9.68 -16.59
N ILE A 63 -7.85 -10.20 -15.39
CA ILE A 63 -7.12 -9.85 -14.16
C ILE A 63 -5.64 -10.27 -14.27
N SER A 64 -5.38 -11.47 -14.81
CA SER A 64 -4.01 -11.96 -14.98
C SER A 64 -3.21 -11.08 -15.95
N GLN A 65 -3.85 -10.56 -17.00
CA GLN A 65 -3.20 -9.63 -17.92
C GLN A 65 -2.87 -8.30 -17.25
N GLU A 66 -3.81 -7.72 -16.49
CA GLU A 66 -3.56 -6.45 -15.78
C GLU A 66 -2.45 -6.58 -14.73
N LEU A 67 -2.35 -7.72 -14.05
CA LEU A 67 -1.26 -8.02 -13.13
C LEU A 67 0.10 -8.08 -13.86
N ILE A 68 0.15 -8.70 -15.04
CA ILE A 68 1.37 -8.73 -15.86
C ILE A 68 1.73 -7.31 -16.32
N ASP A 69 0.76 -6.54 -16.79
CA ASP A 69 1.00 -5.17 -17.28
C ASP A 69 1.57 -4.30 -16.15
N ALA A 70 1.00 -4.37 -14.94
CA ALA A 70 1.51 -3.67 -13.77
C ALA A 70 2.94 -4.10 -13.40
N GLN A 71 3.25 -5.40 -13.48
CA GLN A 71 4.62 -5.91 -13.26
C GLN A 71 5.61 -5.43 -14.32
N GLN A 72 5.19 -5.34 -15.58
CA GLN A 72 6.06 -4.84 -16.65
C GLN A 72 6.42 -3.38 -16.44
N LEU A 73 5.48 -2.56 -15.97
CA LEU A 73 5.75 -1.16 -15.65
C LEU A 73 6.83 -1.00 -14.57
N LEU A 74 6.88 -1.90 -13.57
CA LEU A 74 7.94 -1.94 -12.55
C LEU A 74 9.34 -2.22 -13.10
N LYS A 75 9.44 -2.87 -14.27
CA LYS A 75 10.72 -3.24 -14.92
C LYS A 75 11.24 -2.13 -15.83
N ILE A 76 10.40 -1.19 -16.23
CA ILE A 76 10.74 -0.12 -17.15
C ILE A 76 11.31 1.05 -16.34
N LYS A 77 12.61 1.29 -16.50
CA LYS A 77 13.37 2.29 -15.74
C LYS A 77 12.89 3.74 -15.91
N THR A 78 12.15 4.02 -16.98
CA THR A 78 11.69 5.37 -17.36
C THR A 78 10.23 5.64 -16.99
N THR A 79 9.51 4.66 -16.47
CA THR A 79 8.11 4.86 -16.10
C THR A 79 8.02 5.65 -14.81
N GLU A 80 7.12 6.63 -14.78
CA GLU A 80 6.88 7.44 -13.58
C GLU A 80 6.32 6.57 -12.43
N PRO A 81 6.85 6.69 -11.20
CA PRO A 81 6.39 5.91 -10.05
C PRO A 81 4.89 6.03 -9.77
N ALA A 82 4.30 7.21 -10.00
CA ALA A 82 2.87 7.43 -9.84
C ALA A 82 2.03 6.58 -10.81
N ALA A 83 2.46 6.46 -12.07
CA ALA A 83 1.78 5.63 -13.07
C ALA A 83 1.87 4.14 -12.73
N ILE A 84 3.03 3.69 -12.23
CA ILE A 84 3.23 2.31 -11.74
C ILE A 84 2.29 2.02 -10.57
N ALA A 85 2.23 2.92 -9.58
CA ALA A 85 1.39 2.77 -8.41
C ALA A 85 -0.11 2.73 -8.76
N LEU A 86 -0.55 3.55 -9.71
CA LEU A 86 -1.94 3.54 -10.21
C LEU A 86 -2.30 2.22 -10.90
N ALA A 87 -1.42 1.73 -11.78
CA ALA A 87 -1.63 0.46 -12.46
C ALA A 87 -1.68 -0.72 -11.47
N ALA A 88 -0.73 -0.76 -10.51
CA ALA A 88 -0.72 -1.78 -9.46
C ALA A 88 -1.95 -1.70 -8.56
N HIS A 89 -2.39 -0.50 -8.18
CA HIS A 89 -3.62 -0.30 -7.41
C HIS A 89 -4.83 -0.87 -8.13
N ALA A 90 -5.02 -0.54 -9.41
CA ALA A 90 -6.14 -1.03 -10.21
C ALA A 90 -6.15 -2.56 -10.28
N ALA A 91 -5.01 -3.17 -10.58
CA ALA A 91 -4.89 -4.63 -10.66
C ALA A 91 -5.19 -5.32 -9.31
N ILE A 92 -4.67 -4.79 -8.21
CA ILE A 92 -4.94 -5.30 -6.84
C ILE A 92 -6.43 -5.18 -6.52
N SER A 93 -7.06 -4.04 -6.79
CA SER A 93 -8.49 -3.83 -6.52
C SER A 93 -9.38 -4.82 -7.29
N ARG A 94 -9.03 -5.13 -8.54
CA ARG A 94 -9.78 -6.13 -9.33
C ARG A 94 -9.58 -7.56 -8.82
N PHE A 95 -8.36 -7.89 -8.41
CA PHE A 95 -8.08 -9.18 -7.75
C PHE A 95 -8.90 -9.34 -6.48
N GLU A 96 -8.95 -8.31 -5.62
CA GLU A 96 -9.73 -8.32 -4.38
C GLU A 96 -11.22 -8.54 -4.66
N HIS A 97 -11.76 -7.83 -5.65
CA HIS A 97 -13.16 -7.98 -6.06
C HIS A 97 -13.46 -9.40 -6.57
N ALA A 98 -12.59 -9.97 -7.42
CA ALA A 98 -12.80 -11.30 -7.98
C ALA A 98 -12.70 -12.44 -6.96
N THR A 99 -11.90 -12.24 -5.91
CA THR A 99 -11.75 -13.21 -4.81
C THR A 99 -12.76 -13.00 -3.68
N GLY A 100 -13.56 -11.94 -3.73
CA GLY A 100 -14.47 -11.57 -2.66
C GLY A 100 -13.75 -11.19 -1.36
N THR A 101 -12.45 -10.88 -1.42
CA THR A 101 -11.75 -10.33 -0.26
C THR A 101 -12.15 -8.88 -0.12
N THR A 102 -12.55 -8.48 1.08
CA THR A 102 -12.84 -7.08 1.39
C THR A 102 -11.66 -6.24 0.91
N PRO A 103 -11.89 -5.23 0.04
CA PRO A 103 -10.83 -4.34 -0.36
C PRO A 103 -10.14 -3.81 0.90
N GLY A 104 -8.81 -3.84 0.93
CA GLY A 104 -8.10 -3.03 1.93
C GLY A 104 -8.59 -1.58 1.84
N ALA A 105 -8.49 -0.82 2.93
CA ALA A 105 -8.93 0.57 2.96
C ALA A 105 -8.51 1.29 1.65
N GLY A 106 -9.46 1.98 1.01
CA GLY A 106 -9.30 2.53 -0.34
C GLY A 106 -8.07 3.44 -0.45
N TRP A 107 -7.67 3.78 -1.67
CA TRP A 107 -6.58 4.75 -1.90
C TRP A 107 -6.82 6.12 -1.22
N GLU A 108 -8.09 6.45 -0.92
CA GLU A 108 -8.57 7.61 -0.17
C GLU A 108 -8.58 7.42 1.35
N ALA A 109 -8.39 6.19 1.85
CA ALA A 109 -8.04 5.98 3.25
C ALA A 109 -6.58 6.38 3.41
N LEU A 110 -6.37 7.69 3.34
CA LEU A 110 -5.25 8.41 3.89
C LEU A 110 -4.96 7.73 5.22
N TYR A 111 -3.71 7.28 5.42
CA TYR A 111 -3.25 6.98 6.76
C TYR A 111 -3.69 8.14 7.64
N THR A 112 -4.37 7.87 8.74
CA THR A 112 -4.61 8.91 9.74
C THR A 112 -3.24 9.46 10.17
N ARG A 113 -3.17 10.72 10.62
CA ARG A 113 -1.90 11.31 11.09
C ARG A 113 -1.19 10.40 12.10
N ALA A 114 -1.97 9.77 12.98
CA ALA A 114 -1.49 8.81 13.96
C ALA A 114 -0.87 7.53 13.35
N GLU A 115 -1.40 7.04 12.22
CA GLU A 115 -0.85 5.88 11.52
C GLU A 115 0.39 6.24 10.71
N ALA A 116 0.41 7.43 10.09
CA ALA A 116 1.59 7.96 9.41
C ALA A 116 2.75 8.17 10.40
N GLU A 117 2.46 8.74 11.57
CA GLU A 117 3.41 8.89 12.68
C GLU A 117 3.92 7.53 13.17
N ARG A 118 3.01 6.58 13.42
CA ARG A 118 3.39 5.23 13.85
C ARG A 118 4.26 4.52 12.81
N ALA A 119 3.97 4.70 11.52
CA ALA A 119 4.78 4.16 10.43
C ALA A 119 6.16 4.84 10.35
N ALA A 120 6.24 6.16 10.53
CA ALA A 120 7.49 6.91 10.57
C ALA A 120 8.38 6.48 11.76
N TYR A 121 7.78 6.27 12.93
CA TYR A 121 8.49 5.73 14.10
C TYR A 121 8.95 4.29 13.88
N ALA A 122 8.13 3.43 13.30
CA ALA A 122 8.53 2.06 12.99
C ALA A 122 9.67 2.01 11.95
N ALA A 123 9.64 2.89 10.96
CA ALA A 123 10.73 3.05 9.99
C ALA A 123 12.03 3.51 10.68
N PHE A 124 11.94 4.50 11.58
CA PHE A 124 13.09 4.90 12.40
C PHE A 124 13.63 3.72 13.22
N ASP A 125 12.78 3.01 13.96
CA ASP A 125 13.21 1.91 14.83
C ASP A 125 13.89 0.78 14.03
N SER A 126 13.48 0.56 12.76
CA SER A 126 14.12 -0.39 11.85
C SER A 126 15.45 0.11 11.27
N LEU A 127 15.62 1.40 11.06
CA LEU A 127 16.81 2.01 10.47
C LEU A 127 17.85 2.39 11.53
N HIS A 128 17.43 2.60 12.78
CA HIS A 128 18.27 3.00 13.90
C HIS A 128 19.49 2.10 14.11
N PRO A 129 19.44 0.76 13.97
CA PRO A 129 20.63 -0.09 14.06
C PRO A 129 21.70 0.18 12.98
N HIS A 130 21.32 0.88 11.90
CA HIS A 130 22.14 1.14 10.73
C HIS A 130 22.51 2.62 10.56
N LEU A 131 21.97 3.50 11.41
CA LEU A 131 22.20 4.93 11.38
C LEU A 131 22.92 5.35 12.67
N PRO A 132 23.96 6.20 12.60
CA PRO A 132 24.63 6.72 13.78
C PRO A 132 23.80 7.84 14.44
N LEU A 133 22.63 7.48 14.97
CA LEU A 133 21.66 8.40 15.57
C LEU A 133 21.51 8.08 17.06
N ASP A 134 22.41 8.64 17.87
CA ASP A 134 22.52 8.33 19.30
C ASP A 134 21.83 9.36 20.20
N HIS A 135 21.25 10.44 19.65
CA HIS A 135 20.58 11.43 20.46
C HIS A 135 19.12 11.04 20.72
N ARG A 136 18.67 11.29 21.96
CA ARG A 136 17.29 11.00 22.41
C ARG A 136 16.21 11.67 21.53
N SER A 137 16.56 12.77 20.86
CA SER A 137 15.68 13.54 19.98
C SER A 137 15.72 13.10 18.52
N ASP A 138 16.66 12.24 18.10
CA ASP A 138 16.81 11.83 16.70
C ASP A 138 15.61 11.05 16.19
N ARG A 139 14.97 10.28 17.09
CA ARG A 139 13.73 9.55 16.79
C ARG A 139 12.58 10.47 16.40
N GLU A 140 12.38 11.55 17.15
CA GLU A 140 11.38 12.57 16.83
C GLU A 140 11.78 13.36 15.58
N PHE A 141 13.04 13.76 15.47
CA PHE A 141 13.53 14.54 14.33
C PHE A 141 13.36 13.80 13.00
N VAL A 142 13.74 12.51 12.95
CA VAL A 142 13.64 11.69 11.73
C VAL A 142 12.18 11.35 11.42
N ALA A 143 11.36 11.03 12.42
CA ALA A 143 9.94 10.81 12.22
C ALA A 143 9.25 12.07 11.67
N GLN A 144 9.55 13.25 12.23
CA GLN A 144 9.05 14.54 11.73
C GLN A 144 9.58 14.86 10.33
N ALA A 145 10.82 14.50 9.99
CA ALA A 145 11.35 14.66 8.64
C ALA A 145 10.63 13.77 7.62
N PHE A 146 10.29 12.53 7.98
CA PHE A 146 9.46 11.66 7.14
C PHE A 146 8.06 12.23 6.95
N LEU A 147 7.45 12.77 8.01
CA LEU A 147 6.13 13.38 7.94
C LEU A 147 6.16 14.68 7.13
N ALA A 148 7.16 15.53 7.30
CA ALA A 148 7.34 16.77 6.52
C ALA A 148 7.60 16.50 5.04
N PHE A 149 8.27 15.39 4.69
CA PHE A 149 8.40 14.94 3.32
C PHE A 149 7.06 14.51 2.70
N LEU A 150 6.18 13.91 3.50
CA LEU A 150 4.82 13.57 3.10
C LEU A 150 3.95 14.83 3.00
N ASP A 151 4.02 15.76 3.96
CA ASP A 151 3.21 16.99 4.02
C ASP A 151 3.60 18.03 2.93
N ASN A 152 4.74 17.89 2.26
CA ASN A 152 5.18 18.84 1.24
C ASN A 152 4.32 18.72 -0.04
N PRO A 153 3.63 19.78 -0.49
CA PRO A 153 2.82 19.74 -1.72
C PRO A 153 3.65 19.56 -3.01
N ASP A 154 4.93 19.93 -2.99
CA ASP A 154 5.89 19.69 -4.07
C ASP A 154 6.66 18.36 -3.90
N SER A 155 6.31 17.58 -2.86
CA SER A 155 6.73 16.19 -2.78
C SER A 155 6.20 15.44 -4.01
N PRO A 156 6.94 14.45 -4.56
CA PRO A 156 6.33 13.53 -5.52
C PRO A 156 5.10 12.80 -4.95
N TYR A 157 4.85 12.90 -3.64
CA TYR A 157 3.70 12.34 -2.92
C TYR A 157 3.13 13.35 -1.91
N PRO A 158 2.29 14.31 -2.35
CA PRO A 158 1.67 15.26 -1.44
C PRO A 158 0.66 14.55 -0.54
N TYR A 159 0.87 14.66 0.77
CA TYR A 159 -0.10 14.30 1.81
C TYR A 159 -0.79 15.59 2.24
N THR A 160 -2.07 15.73 1.91
CA THR A 160 -2.92 16.78 2.47
C THR A 160 -3.30 16.38 3.90
N SER A 161 -2.51 16.82 4.89
CA SER A 161 -2.79 16.66 6.33
C SER A 161 -3.95 17.53 6.85
N HIS A 162 -4.76 18.10 5.96
CA HIS A 162 -5.88 18.95 6.33
C HIS A 162 -7.12 18.58 5.54
N ASN A 163 -7.96 17.75 6.14
CA ASN A 163 -9.39 17.87 5.93
C ASN A 163 -9.87 18.75 7.10
N PRO A 164 -10.15 20.05 6.89
CA PRO A 164 -10.58 20.95 7.96
C PRO A 164 -11.95 20.57 8.58
N ASP A 165 -12.62 19.56 8.02
CA ASP A 165 -13.93 19.09 8.46
C ASP A 165 -13.88 18.17 9.71
N GLU A 166 -12.70 17.83 10.26
CA GLU A 166 -12.58 16.99 11.47
C GLU A 166 -12.34 17.78 12.78
N ASP A 167 -12.17 19.11 12.73
CA ASP A 167 -11.90 19.94 13.92
C ASP A 167 -13.13 20.75 14.43
N GLU A 168 -14.34 20.49 13.92
CA GLU A 168 -15.56 21.23 14.35
C GLU A 168 -16.48 20.49 15.35
N GLU A 169 -16.08 19.35 15.91
CA GLU A 169 -16.86 18.68 16.96
C GLU A 169 -16.08 18.48 18.27
N GLU A 170 -15.54 19.54 18.87
CA GLU A 170 -15.29 19.57 20.32
C GLU A 170 -15.00 20.99 20.81
N ASP A 171 -16.05 21.82 20.92
CA ASP A 171 -16.15 22.88 21.93
C ASP A 171 -17.52 23.56 21.84
N ASP A 172 -18.43 23.24 22.77
CA ASP A 172 -19.24 24.22 23.53
C ASP A 172 -20.49 23.58 24.15
N GLN A 173 -20.37 23.14 25.41
CA GLN A 173 -21.18 23.71 26.50
C GLN A 173 -20.81 23.06 27.84
N GLY A 174 -20.27 23.91 28.72
CA GLY A 174 -19.76 23.59 30.05
C GLY A 174 -20.82 23.21 31.10
N PRO A 175 -20.42 23.20 32.39
CA PRO A 175 -21.22 22.62 33.47
C PRO A 175 -22.40 23.53 33.81
N THR A 176 -23.60 22.94 33.90
CA THR A 176 -24.75 23.59 34.54
C THR A 176 -24.76 23.24 36.03
N CYS A 177 -24.79 24.28 36.86
CA CYS A 177 -24.94 24.25 38.31
C CYS A 177 -26.28 23.65 38.76
#